data_AF-A0A956YEP8-F1
#
_entry.id   AF-A0A956YEP8-F1
#
_cell.length_a   1.000
_cell.length_b   1.000
_cell.length_c   1.000
_cell.angle_alpha   90.00
_cell.angle_beta   90.00
_cell.angle_gamma   90.00
#
_symmetry.space_group_name_H-M   'P 1'
#
loop_
_entity.id
_entity.type
_entity.pdbx_description
1 polymer ?
#
loop_
_entity_poly.entity_id
_entity_poly.type
_entity_poly.pdbx_seq_one_letter_code
_entity_poly.pdbx_strand_id
1 'polypeptide(L)'
;QEIEYREVDDQYFQLFEEASNGRIHVVYVDPDEQPGLAATYANALDQGIYVFASFIEADGSLSSTIPVPITGYHEQEISQRLAILLASGQFTVYFERGLDTLDPIDNQQQGMSVLNNIMRQNGLITNPINLAELAASNETIPEDASALIIAQPHRQMTAEEVAVLDEYLQRGGSVFIAADAMLTDDLFMAPDSIFNTYMWDHFGLRMTDMIVVDPASSGESQISILSAQVFTGNDIGENINLEGQPDTAVQFQIARAIEVNDSPPVQNGRVIMSSPESWGERDWNSLFQQNNFTFDSSEGDVRDQFTTVAWAYDDATDAKVVLVGDGDFLTNGRVQSPQGNATLFLDSIGWMTGFTEEVQFQPRSYNTTPVIFVGGQMLDTIAFFTIVVMPGSLLLIALAIWLRRTRQ
;
A
#
# COMPACT_ATOMS: atom_id res chain seq x y z
N GLN A 1 23.91 28.32 -2.75
CA GLN A 1 24.47 27.21 -1.95
C GLN A 1 25.96 27.10 -2.26
N GLU A 2 26.77 26.72 -1.27
CA GLU A 2 28.23 26.77 -1.31
C GLU A 2 28.84 26.02 -2.50
N ILE A 3 29.88 26.62 -3.08
CA ILE A 3 30.67 26.14 -4.23
C ILE A 3 31.20 24.70 -4.01
N GLU A 4 31.34 24.28 -2.75
CA GLU A 4 31.89 22.98 -2.34
C GLU A 4 30.96 21.80 -2.65
N TYR A 5 29.63 21.98 -2.64
CA TYR A 5 28.68 20.92 -3.03
C TYR A 5 28.62 20.71 -4.55
N ARG A 6 28.81 21.80 -5.30
CA ARG A 6 28.78 21.77 -6.77
C ARG A 6 29.93 20.94 -7.36
N GLU A 7 31.13 21.04 -6.81
CA GLU A 7 32.29 20.27 -7.31
C GLU A 7 32.13 18.75 -7.12
N VAL A 8 31.42 18.33 -6.07
CA VAL A 8 31.13 16.91 -5.81
C VAL A 8 30.05 16.41 -6.77
N ASP A 9 28.98 17.17 -6.96
CA ASP A 9 27.90 16.83 -7.90
C ASP A 9 28.40 16.76 -9.34
N ASP A 10 29.26 17.71 -9.74
CA ASP A 10 29.86 17.78 -11.07
C ASP A 10 30.69 16.53 -11.41
N GLN A 11 31.36 15.92 -10.42
CA GLN A 11 32.09 14.65 -10.63
C GLN A 11 31.14 13.50 -10.94
N TYR A 12 30.02 13.38 -10.22
CA TYR A 12 29.03 12.34 -10.50
C TYR A 12 28.35 12.55 -11.85
N PHE A 13 27.99 13.78 -12.18
CA PHE A 13 27.41 14.11 -13.49
C PHE A 13 28.33 13.74 -14.65
N GLN A 14 29.64 14.02 -14.55
CA GLN A 14 30.62 13.59 -15.55
C GLN A 14 30.70 12.06 -15.67
N LEU A 15 30.67 11.34 -14.54
CA LEU A 15 30.65 9.87 -14.56
C LEU A 15 29.43 9.33 -15.31
N PHE A 16 28.24 9.91 -15.11
CA PHE A 16 27.04 9.52 -15.86
C PHE A 16 27.15 9.83 -17.35
N GLU A 17 27.63 11.01 -17.74
CA GLU A 17 27.84 11.35 -19.16
C GLU A 17 28.83 10.38 -19.83
N GLU A 18 29.98 10.12 -19.19
CA GLU A 18 31.03 9.23 -19.69
C GLU A 18 30.53 7.78 -19.78
N ALA A 19 29.93 7.24 -18.72
CA ALA A 19 29.43 5.88 -18.68
C ALA A 19 28.27 5.64 -19.67
N SER A 20 27.46 6.67 -19.93
CA SER A 20 26.33 6.56 -20.86
C SER A 20 26.75 6.53 -22.34
N ASN A 21 28.02 6.80 -22.66
CA ASN A 21 28.54 7.05 -24.01
C ASN A 21 27.77 8.17 -24.74
N GLY A 22 27.49 9.27 -24.04
CA GLY A 22 26.81 10.44 -24.61
C GLY A 22 25.30 10.27 -24.80
N ARG A 23 24.66 9.35 -24.06
CA ARG A 23 23.19 9.25 -23.97
C ARG A 23 22.62 10.15 -22.88
N ILE A 24 23.42 10.47 -21.87
CA ILE A 24 23.10 11.44 -20.81
C ILE A 24 23.86 12.72 -21.12
N HIS A 25 23.17 13.85 -20.98
CA HIS A 25 23.73 15.19 -21.14
C HIS A 25 23.38 16.04 -19.92
N VAL A 26 24.36 16.74 -19.38
CA VAL A 26 24.25 17.60 -18.20
C VAL A 26 24.28 19.05 -18.67
N VAL A 27 23.24 19.80 -18.32
CA VAL A 27 23.10 21.21 -18.69
C VAL A 27 22.95 22.05 -17.43
N TYR A 28 23.87 23.00 -17.26
CA TYR A 28 23.79 23.98 -16.18
C TYR A 28 22.97 25.18 -16.66
N VAL A 29 21.91 25.48 -15.93
CA VAL A 29 21.05 26.63 -16.20
C VAL A 29 21.13 27.59 -15.04
N ASP A 30 21.46 28.85 -15.32
CA ASP A 30 21.34 29.93 -14.34
C ASP A 30 19.88 30.43 -14.31
N PRO A 31 19.16 30.30 -13.18
CA PRO A 31 17.76 30.71 -13.08
C PRO A 31 17.56 32.22 -13.24
N ASP A 32 18.59 33.04 -12.97
CA ASP A 32 18.54 34.49 -13.16
C ASP A 32 18.68 34.85 -14.65
N GLU A 33 19.45 34.07 -15.42
CA GLU A 33 19.61 34.26 -16.88
C GLU A 33 18.42 33.69 -17.67
N GLN A 34 17.77 32.63 -17.17
CA GLN A 34 16.63 31.96 -17.81
C GLN A 34 15.37 31.91 -16.93
N PRO A 35 14.77 33.06 -16.58
CA PRO A 35 13.65 33.12 -15.64
C PRO A 35 12.39 32.39 -16.13
N GLY A 36 12.20 32.27 -17.45
CA GLY A 36 11.07 31.54 -18.04
C GLY A 36 11.15 30.03 -17.79
N LEU A 37 12.35 29.46 -17.85
CA LEU A 37 12.59 28.03 -17.56
C LEU A 37 12.54 27.78 -16.05
N ALA A 38 13.11 28.67 -15.24
CA ALA A 38 13.04 28.59 -13.79
C ALA A 38 11.58 28.61 -13.27
N ALA A 39 10.71 29.40 -13.91
CA ALA A 39 9.28 29.45 -13.56
C ALA A 39 8.56 28.09 -13.75
N THR A 40 8.99 27.27 -14.72
CA THR A 40 8.45 25.91 -14.91
C THR A 40 8.76 24.99 -13.73
N TYR A 41 9.85 25.27 -12.99
CA TYR A 41 10.33 24.46 -11.87
C TYR A 41 10.19 25.12 -10.50
N ALA A 42 9.49 26.25 -10.41
CA ALA A 42 9.42 27.09 -9.22
C ALA A 42 9.06 26.32 -7.93
N ASN A 43 8.07 25.42 -8.01
CA ASN A 43 7.65 24.61 -6.86
C ASN A 43 8.76 23.72 -6.29
N ALA A 44 9.62 23.16 -7.16
CA ALA A 44 10.74 22.32 -6.75
C ALA A 44 11.92 23.16 -6.25
N LEU A 45 12.19 24.29 -6.90
CA LEU A 45 13.21 25.25 -6.48
C LEU A 45 12.92 25.82 -5.09
N ASP A 46 11.65 26.12 -4.78
CA ASP A 46 11.20 26.57 -3.45
C ASP A 46 11.42 25.50 -2.36
N GLN A 47 11.48 24.22 -2.75
CA GLN A 47 11.80 23.09 -1.87
C GLN A 47 13.31 22.81 -1.78
N GLY A 48 14.15 23.66 -2.39
CA GLY A 48 15.60 23.49 -2.41
C GLY A 48 16.08 22.39 -3.36
N ILE A 49 15.26 22.01 -4.36
CA ILE A 49 15.64 21.03 -5.38
C ILE A 49 16.11 21.76 -6.62
N TYR A 50 17.37 21.52 -7.01
CA TYR A 50 18.03 22.22 -8.12
C TYR A 50 18.43 21.30 -9.27
N VAL A 51 18.24 19.99 -9.14
CA VAL A 51 18.61 18.99 -10.15
C VAL A 51 17.35 18.33 -10.70
N PHE A 52 17.30 18.18 -12.01
CA PHE A 52 16.16 17.64 -12.74
C PHE A 52 16.67 16.68 -13.82
N ALA A 53 15.93 15.59 -14.05
CA ALA A 53 16.20 14.66 -15.14
C ALA A 53 15.01 14.67 -16.11
N SER A 54 15.28 14.69 -17.40
CA SER A 54 14.28 14.76 -18.47
C SER A 54 14.73 13.95 -19.67
N PHE A 55 13.78 13.44 -20.45
CA PHE A 55 14.08 12.99 -21.81
C PHE A 55 14.25 14.18 -22.74
N ILE A 56 15.15 14.03 -23.71
CA ILE A 56 15.32 14.97 -24.81
C ILE A 56 14.70 14.32 -26.04
N GLU A 57 13.64 14.94 -26.56
CA GLU A 57 12.96 14.51 -27.76
C GLU A 57 13.80 14.79 -29.02
N ALA A 58 13.44 14.17 -30.14
CA ALA A 58 14.15 14.35 -31.41
C ALA A 58 14.14 15.81 -31.93
N ASP A 59 13.18 16.62 -31.48
CA ASP A 59 13.09 18.05 -31.79
C ASP A 59 13.85 18.96 -30.79
N GLY A 60 14.50 18.36 -29.78
CA GLY A 60 15.24 19.04 -28.73
C GLY A 60 14.39 19.55 -27.57
N SER A 61 13.07 19.28 -27.57
CA SER A 61 12.20 19.59 -26.43
C SER A 61 12.42 18.60 -25.28
N LEU A 62 12.07 19.03 -24.05
CA LEU A 62 12.14 18.19 -22.86
C LEU A 62 10.79 17.52 -22.60
N SER A 63 10.81 16.23 -22.29
CA SER A 63 9.64 15.47 -21.85
C SER A 63 9.91 14.72 -20.54
N SER A 64 8.84 14.39 -19.81
CA SER A 64 8.88 13.61 -18.57
C SER A 64 9.87 14.12 -17.51
N THR A 65 9.95 15.45 -17.30
CA THR A 65 10.88 16.00 -16.31
C THR A 65 10.53 15.60 -14.88
N ILE A 66 11.50 15.03 -14.17
CA ILE A 66 11.38 14.68 -12.75
C ILE A 66 12.43 15.42 -11.89
N PRO A 67 12.06 15.87 -10.68
CA PRO A 67 13.03 16.46 -9.74
C PRO A 67 13.95 15.39 -9.15
N VAL A 68 15.23 15.70 -8.94
CA VAL A 68 16.22 14.84 -8.26
C VAL A 68 16.60 15.51 -6.95
N PRO A 69 15.95 15.16 -5.82
CA PRO A 69 16.30 15.73 -4.53
C PRO A 69 17.62 15.14 -4.09
N ILE A 70 18.66 15.99 -4.07
CA ILE A 70 20.00 15.62 -3.62
C ILE A 70 20.12 15.95 -2.13
N THR A 71 20.10 14.94 -1.27
CA THR A 71 20.11 15.13 0.20
C THR A 71 21.39 14.65 0.89
N GLY A 72 22.30 14.02 0.16
CA GLY A 72 23.66 13.68 0.62
C GLY A 72 24.28 12.43 0.00
N TYR A 73 23.49 11.53 -0.59
CA TYR A 73 23.97 10.34 -1.32
C TYR A 73 23.75 10.51 -2.82
N HIS A 74 24.58 11.36 -3.42
CA HIS A 74 24.30 11.98 -4.71
C HIS A 74 24.17 10.95 -5.86
N GLU A 75 25.02 9.93 -5.93
CA GLU A 75 24.98 8.92 -7.00
C GLU A 75 23.74 8.01 -6.95
N GLN A 76 23.37 7.56 -5.75
CA GLN A 76 22.22 6.66 -5.57
C GLN A 76 20.91 7.38 -5.90
N GLU A 77 20.76 8.64 -5.44
CA GLU A 77 19.60 9.47 -5.74
C GLU A 77 19.49 9.75 -7.25
N ILE A 78 20.60 10.06 -7.93
CA ILE A 78 20.59 10.27 -9.39
C ILE A 78 20.24 8.97 -10.13
N SER A 79 20.89 7.85 -9.79
CA SER A 79 20.64 6.55 -10.43
C SER A 79 19.19 6.11 -10.29
N GLN A 80 18.64 6.20 -9.08
CA GLN A 80 17.24 5.84 -8.80
C GLN A 80 16.28 6.70 -9.62
N ARG A 81 16.53 8.02 -9.72
CA ARG A 81 15.65 8.91 -10.49
C ARG A 81 15.79 8.68 -11.99
N LEU A 82 16.99 8.43 -12.51
CA LEU A 82 17.16 8.06 -13.91
C LEU A 82 16.44 6.76 -14.26
N ALA A 83 16.50 5.75 -13.38
CA ALA A 83 15.76 4.52 -13.59
C ALA A 83 14.23 4.73 -13.53
N ILE A 84 13.73 5.57 -12.62
CA ILE A 84 12.32 6.02 -12.61
C ILE A 84 11.94 6.73 -13.92
N LEU A 85 12.82 7.59 -14.44
CA LEU A 85 12.59 8.29 -15.69
C LEU A 85 12.53 7.33 -16.88
N LEU A 86 13.43 6.34 -16.92
CA LEU A 86 13.46 5.30 -17.95
C LEU A 86 12.21 4.42 -17.93
N ALA A 87 11.76 4.05 -16.74
CA ALA A 87 10.55 3.25 -16.55
C ALA A 87 9.25 4.06 -16.67
N SER A 88 9.34 5.40 -16.68
CA SER A 88 8.18 6.30 -16.72
C SER A 88 7.31 6.02 -17.94
N GLY A 89 6.05 5.63 -17.69
CA GLY A 89 5.09 5.30 -18.73
C GLY A 89 5.22 3.92 -19.36
N GLN A 90 6.14 3.07 -18.87
CA GLN A 90 6.24 1.67 -19.31
C GLN A 90 5.23 0.75 -18.61
N PHE A 91 4.85 1.08 -17.37
CA PHE A 91 3.98 0.23 -16.57
C PHE A 91 2.68 0.96 -16.21
N THR A 92 1.55 0.37 -16.64
CA THR A 92 0.21 0.88 -16.32
C THR A 92 -0.46 -0.05 -15.32
N VAL A 93 -0.76 0.49 -14.14
CA VAL A 93 -1.49 -0.19 -13.08
C VAL A 93 -2.93 0.28 -13.08
N TYR A 94 -3.87 -0.67 -13.10
CA TYR A 94 -5.28 -0.38 -13.04
C TYR A 94 -5.85 -0.65 -11.64
N PHE A 95 -6.64 0.28 -11.13
CA PHE A 95 -7.40 0.12 -9.88
C PHE A 95 -8.83 -0.22 -10.21
N GLU A 96 -9.29 -1.40 -9.81
CA GLU A 96 -10.70 -1.78 -9.94
C GLU A 96 -11.58 -0.87 -9.08
N ARG A 97 -12.72 -0.41 -9.60
CA ARG A 97 -13.66 0.51 -8.93
C ARG A 97 -15.10 0.00 -8.87
N GLY A 98 -15.46 -1.05 -9.62
CA GLY A 98 -16.81 -1.60 -9.67
C GLY A 98 -17.21 -2.42 -8.45
N LEU A 99 -16.24 -2.88 -7.65
CA LEU A 99 -16.45 -3.71 -6.44
C LEU A 99 -16.54 -2.89 -5.14
N ASP A 100 -16.87 -1.60 -5.23
CA ASP A 100 -16.89 -0.66 -4.09
C ASP A 100 -15.55 -0.64 -3.34
N THR A 101 -14.44 -0.67 -4.09
CA THR A 101 -13.07 -0.72 -3.57
C THR A 101 -12.60 0.61 -2.97
N LEU A 102 -11.44 0.59 -2.31
CA LEU A 102 -10.72 1.79 -1.91
C LEU A 102 -10.49 2.75 -3.09
N ASP A 103 -10.69 4.04 -2.83
CA ASP A 103 -10.44 5.08 -3.82
C ASP A 103 -8.96 5.48 -3.85
N PRO A 104 -8.24 5.23 -4.97
CA PRO A 104 -6.83 5.57 -5.10
C PRO A 104 -6.55 7.07 -5.13
N ILE A 105 -7.54 7.94 -5.28
CA ILE A 105 -7.35 9.40 -5.24
C ILE A 105 -7.90 10.04 -3.96
N ASP A 106 -8.56 9.27 -3.08
CA ASP A 106 -9.03 9.78 -1.80
C ASP A 106 -7.88 9.97 -0.82
N ASN A 107 -7.80 11.19 -0.28
CA ASN A 107 -6.79 11.65 0.67
C ASN A 107 -7.23 11.56 2.13
N GLN A 108 -8.46 11.12 2.39
CA GLN A 108 -8.93 10.82 3.75
C GLN A 108 -8.24 9.56 4.30
N GLN A 109 -8.36 9.31 5.60
CA GLN A 109 -7.69 8.17 6.24
C GLN A 109 -8.08 6.82 5.63
N GLN A 110 -9.33 6.69 5.20
CA GLN A 110 -9.89 5.48 4.57
C GLN A 110 -9.69 5.45 3.04
N GLY A 111 -8.95 6.41 2.46
CA GLY A 111 -8.57 6.39 1.05
C GLY A 111 -7.22 5.70 0.82
N MET A 112 -6.76 5.65 -0.44
CA MET A 112 -5.50 4.98 -0.83
C MET A 112 -4.55 5.91 -1.63
N SER A 113 -4.76 7.23 -1.57
CA SER A 113 -3.93 8.21 -2.30
C SER A 113 -2.43 8.16 -2.00
N VAL A 114 -2.00 7.75 -0.81
CA VAL A 114 -0.58 7.66 -0.47
C VAL A 114 0.13 6.65 -1.37
N LEU A 115 -0.39 5.42 -1.47
CA LEU A 115 0.19 4.39 -2.35
C LEU A 115 0.12 4.77 -3.83
N ASN A 116 -1.02 5.32 -4.25
CA ASN A 116 -1.18 5.80 -5.63
C ASN A 116 -0.13 6.87 -5.98
N ASN A 117 0.08 7.83 -5.09
CA ASN A 117 1.08 8.87 -5.26
C ASN A 117 2.50 8.31 -5.27
N ILE A 118 2.81 7.31 -4.43
CA ILE A 118 4.11 6.63 -4.42
C ILE A 118 4.34 5.95 -5.78
N MET A 119 3.38 5.17 -6.30
CA MET A 119 3.53 4.53 -7.61
C MET A 119 3.75 5.56 -8.72
N ARG A 120 2.94 6.62 -8.78
CA ARG A 120 3.07 7.68 -9.77
C ARG A 120 4.40 8.43 -9.68
N GLN A 121 4.90 8.67 -8.46
CA GLN A 121 6.21 9.31 -8.24
C GLN A 121 7.39 8.43 -8.64
N ASN A 122 7.17 7.11 -8.72
CA ASN A 122 8.11 6.13 -9.23
C ASN A 122 7.88 5.82 -10.72
N GLY A 123 7.07 6.60 -11.43
CA GLY A 123 6.95 6.52 -12.90
C GLY A 123 5.85 5.59 -13.42
N LEU A 124 5.08 4.94 -12.54
CA LEU A 124 3.95 4.11 -12.96
C LEU A 124 2.76 4.98 -13.36
N ILE A 125 2.05 4.59 -14.41
CA ILE A 125 0.76 5.17 -14.77
C ILE A 125 -0.32 4.44 -13.98
N THR A 126 -1.27 5.17 -13.43
CA THR A 126 -2.37 4.60 -12.64
C THR A 126 -3.70 5.02 -13.22
N ASN A 127 -4.57 4.07 -13.56
CA ASN A 127 -5.88 4.32 -14.15
C ASN A 127 -6.99 3.59 -13.39
N PRO A 128 -8.22 4.13 -13.33
CA PRO A 128 -9.36 3.36 -12.84
C PRO A 128 -9.82 2.36 -13.91
N ILE A 129 -10.42 1.26 -13.47
CA ILE A 129 -11.14 0.29 -14.30
C ILE A 129 -12.40 -0.19 -13.57
N ASN A 130 -13.38 -0.68 -14.31
CA ASN A 130 -14.60 -1.25 -13.74
C ASN A 130 -14.93 -2.56 -14.47
N LEU A 131 -14.68 -3.69 -13.81
CA LEU A 131 -14.91 -5.02 -14.40
C LEU A 131 -16.38 -5.24 -14.78
N ALA A 132 -17.33 -4.66 -14.03
CA ALA A 132 -18.76 -4.77 -14.33
C ALA A 132 -19.11 -4.07 -15.66
N GLU A 133 -18.53 -2.90 -15.91
CA GLU A 133 -18.74 -2.14 -17.14
C GLU A 133 -18.11 -2.83 -18.35
N LEU A 134 -16.92 -3.41 -18.18
CA LEU A 134 -16.25 -4.21 -19.20
C LEU A 134 -17.08 -5.45 -19.55
N ALA A 135 -17.54 -6.18 -18.54
CA ALA A 135 -18.41 -7.33 -18.71
C ALA A 135 -19.71 -6.96 -19.44
N ALA A 136 -20.37 -5.87 -19.05
CA ALA A 136 -21.60 -5.41 -19.67
C ALA A 136 -21.42 -4.95 -21.13
N SER A 137 -20.23 -4.45 -21.46
CA SER A 137 -19.88 -3.95 -22.80
C SER A 137 -19.18 -4.99 -23.67
N ASN A 138 -18.92 -6.20 -23.12
CA ASN A 138 -18.13 -7.25 -23.75
C ASN A 138 -16.74 -6.73 -24.18
N GLU A 139 -16.13 -5.93 -23.30
CA GLU A 139 -14.77 -5.43 -23.40
C GLU A 139 -13.87 -6.19 -22.42
N THR A 140 -12.56 -6.04 -22.60
CA THR A 140 -11.55 -6.74 -21.81
C THR A 140 -10.68 -5.72 -21.08
N ILE A 141 -9.93 -6.19 -20.08
CA ILE A 141 -8.91 -5.34 -19.45
C ILE A 141 -7.91 -4.88 -20.54
N PRO A 142 -7.48 -3.61 -20.56
CA PRO A 142 -6.54 -3.10 -21.57
C PRO A 142 -5.24 -3.90 -21.68
N GLU A 143 -4.68 -4.06 -22.88
CA GLU A 143 -3.45 -4.84 -23.12
C GLU A 143 -2.20 -4.23 -22.47
N ASP A 144 -2.20 -2.93 -22.20
CA ASP A 144 -1.11 -2.22 -21.51
C ASP A 144 -1.16 -2.38 -19.98
N ALA A 145 -2.18 -3.07 -19.43
CA ALA A 145 -2.33 -3.30 -18.01
C ALA A 145 -1.25 -4.25 -17.46
N SER A 146 -0.21 -3.67 -16.86
CA SER A 146 0.88 -4.41 -16.18
C SER A 146 0.42 -5.08 -14.89
N ALA A 147 -0.55 -4.47 -14.18
CA ALA A 147 -1.18 -5.07 -13.01
C ALA A 147 -2.59 -4.52 -12.79
N LEU A 148 -3.46 -5.34 -12.20
CA LEU A 148 -4.77 -4.97 -11.67
C LEU A 148 -4.75 -5.01 -10.14
N ILE A 149 -5.26 -3.97 -9.49
CA ILE A 149 -5.40 -3.87 -8.04
C ILE A 149 -6.89 -3.96 -7.68
N ILE A 150 -7.24 -4.96 -6.85
CA ILE A 150 -8.54 -5.10 -6.21
C ILE A 150 -8.33 -4.84 -4.71
N ALA A 151 -8.49 -3.57 -4.31
CA ALA A 151 -8.20 -3.10 -2.95
C ALA A 151 -9.47 -3.00 -2.10
N GLN A 152 -9.57 -3.86 -1.09
CA GLN A 152 -10.68 -3.90 -0.12
C GLN A 152 -12.07 -3.89 -0.80
N PRO A 153 -12.39 -4.89 -1.65
CA PRO A 153 -13.71 -4.98 -2.27
C PRO A 153 -14.80 -5.27 -1.24
N HIS A 154 -15.98 -4.64 -1.40
CA HIS A 154 -17.09 -4.73 -0.43
C HIS A 154 -18.25 -5.62 -0.90
N ARG A 155 -18.15 -6.21 -2.10
CA ARG A 155 -19.14 -7.13 -2.66
C ARG A 155 -18.49 -8.26 -3.44
N GLN A 156 -19.19 -9.37 -3.66
CA GLN A 156 -18.71 -10.46 -4.51
C GLN A 156 -18.63 -10.05 -5.99
N MET A 157 -17.75 -10.73 -6.73
CA MET A 157 -17.72 -10.69 -8.18
C MET A 157 -18.83 -11.57 -8.78
N THR A 158 -19.43 -11.12 -9.87
CA THR A 158 -20.34 -11.94 -10.70
C THR A 158 -19.56 -12.86 -11.63
N ALA A 159 -20.25 -13.82 -12.25
CA ALA A 159 -19.60 -14.77 -13.16
C ALA A 159 -19.01 -14.08 -14.39
N GLU A 160 -19.66 -13.02 -14.86
CA GLU A 160 -19.19 -12.20 -15.98
C GLU A 160 -17.94 -11.38 -15.59
N GLU A 161 -17.89 -10.83 -14.39
CA GLU A 161 -16.71 -10.13 -13.87
C GLU A 161 -15.52 -11.10 -13.69
N VAL A 162 -15.78 -12.31 -13.18
CA VAL A 162 -14.77 -13.37 -13.09
C VAL A 162 -14.26 -13.76 -14.47
N ALA A 163 -15.12 -13.84 -15.49
CA ALA A 163 -14.70 -14.15 -16.85
C ALA A 163 -13.78 -13.07 -17.45
N VAL A 164 -14.05 -11.78 -17.19
CA VAL A 164 -13.16 -10.68 -17.61
C VAL A 164 -11.78 -10.80 -16.95
N LEU A 165 -11.74 -11.13 -15.66
CA LEU A 165 -10.49 -11.34 -14.94
C LEU A 165 -9.75 -12.61 -15.40
N ASP A 166 -10.46 -13.70 -15.68
CA ASP A 166 -9.91 -14.94 -16.21
C ASP A 166 -9.24 -14.70 -17.57
N GLU A 167 -9.90 -13.98 -18.49
CA GLU A 167 -9.29 -13.62 -19.78
C GLU A 167 -8.02 -12.78 -19.59
N TYR A 168 -8.00 -11.85 -18.62
CA TYR A 168 -6.82 -11.07 -18.27
C TYR A 168 -5.66 -11.94 -17.77
N LEU A 169 -5.95 -12.91 -16.91
CA LEU A 169 -4.93 -13.81 -16.36
C LEU A 169 -4.43 -14.80 -17.42
N GLN A 170 -5.30 -15.34 -18.27
CA GLN A 170 -4.91 -16.28 -19.34
C GLN A 170 -3.92 -15.70 -20.36
N ARG A 171 -3.85 -14.38 -20.48
CA ARG A 171 -2.86 -13.68 -21.32
C ARG A 171 -1.63 -13.16 -20.56
N GLY A 172 -1.42 -13.60 -19.32
CA GLY A 172 -0.27 -13.22 -18.49
C GLY A 172 -0.47 -11.98 -17.62
N GLY A 173 -1.72 -11.58 -17.38
CA GLY A 173 -2.04 -10.49 -16.47
C GLY A 173 -1.60 -10.77 -15.03
N SER A 174 -1.39 -9.71 -14.26
CA SER A 174 -1.04 -9.80 -12.84
C SER A 174 -2.11 -9.14 -11.98
N VAL A 175 -2.56 -9.80 -10.91
CA VAL A 175 -3.58 -9.24 -10.00
C VAL A 175 -3.12 -9.24 -8.55
N PHE A 176 -3.30 -8.08 -7.90
CA PHE A 176 -3.15 -7.91 -6.47
C PHE A 176 -4.53 -7.79 -5.83
N ILE A 177 -4.81 -8.62 -4.83
CA ILE A 177 -6.10 -8.71 -4.16
C ILE A 177 -5.87 -8.56 -2.66
N ALA A 178 -6.53 -7.60 -2.04
CA ALA A 178 -6.50 -7.41 -0.60
C ALA A 178 -7.93 -7.39 -0.06
N ALA A 179 -8.33 -8.47 0.61
CA ALA A 179 -9.72 -8.76 0.94
C ALA A 179 -9.95 -8.74 2.46
N ASP A 180 -10.92 -7.95 2.90
CA ASP A 180 -11.21 -7.75 4.32
C ASP A 180 -12.15 -8.80 4.93
N ALA A 181 -12.15 -8.86 6.26
CA ALA A 181 -13.23 -9.46 7.04
C ALA A 181 -14.36 -8.44 7.24
N MET A 182 -15.54 -8.74 6.70
CA MET A 182 -16.72 -7.88 6.86
C MET A 182 -17.95 -8.68 7.27
N LEU A 183 -18.69 -8.20 8.28
CA LEU A 183 -20.01 -8.73 8.62
C LEU A 183 -21.05 -8.29 7.57
N THR A 184 -21.12 -9.01 6.46
CA THR A 184 -22.05 -8.76 5.35
C THR A 184 -22.44 -10.07 4.67
N ASP A 185 -23.65 -10.12 4.10
CA ASP A 185 -24.12 -11.27 3.31
C ASP A 185 -23.42 -11.37 1.95
N ASP A 186 -22.80 -10.28 1.47
CA ASP A 186 -22.13 -10.19 0.17
C ASP A 186 -20.59 -10.15 0.33
N LEU A 187 -20.06 -10.95 1.24
CA LEU A 187 -18.64 -10.96 1.57
C LEU A 187 -17.80 -11.37 0.35
N PHE A 188 -16.85 -10.53 -0.05
CA PHE A 188 -15.93 -10.84 -1.14
C PHE A 188 -15.11 -12.10 -0.81
N MET A 189 -15.01 -13.00 -1.79
CA MET A 189 -14.40 -14.33 -1.62
C MET A 189 -14.97 -15.10 -0.41
N ALA A 190 -16.29 -15.07 -0.22
CA ALA A 190 -16.94 -16.01 0.71
C ALA A 190 -16.59 -17.46 0.33
N PRO A 191 -16.53 -18.41 1.29
CA PRO A 191 -16.11 -19.79 1.05
C PRO A 191 -16.78 -20.49 -0.13
N ASP A 192 -18.05 -20.19 -0.39
CA ASP A 192 -18.89 -20.76 -1.45
C ASP A 192 -19.04 -19.87 -2.68
N SER A 193 -18.38 -18.70 -2.70
CA SER A 193 -18.44 -17.78 -3.84
C SER A 193 -17.73 -18.35 -5.07
N ILE A 194 -18.23 -17.95 -6.24
CA ILE A 194 -17.68 -18.38 -7.54
C ILE A 194 -16.22 -17.96 -7.71
N PHE A 195 -15.86 -16.76 -7.24
CA PHE A 195 -14.50 -16.25 -7.40
C PHE A 195 -13.53 -16.97 -6.46
N ASN A 196 -13.94 -17.30 -5.23
CA ASN A 196 -13.11 -18.07 -4.32
C ASN A 196 -12.87 -19.51 -4.83
N THR A 197 -13.88 -20.11 -5.47
CA THR A 197 -13.76 -21.42 -6.13
C THR A 197 -12.83 -21.35 -7.34
N TYR A 198 -13.00 -20.35 -8.20
CA TYR A 198 -12.12 -20.10 -9.35
C TYR A 198 -10.65 -19.95 -8.92
N MET A 199 -10.37 -19.13 -7.91
CA MET A 199 -9.01 -18.95 -7.39
C MET A 199 -8.40 -20.25 -6.85
N TRP A 200 -9.20 -21.09 -6.21
CA TRP A 200 -8.76 -22.40 -5.74
C TRP A 200 -8.41 -23.34 -6.90
N ASP A 201 -9.30 -23.44 -7.88
CA ASP A 201 -9.17 -24.40 -8.99
C ASP A 201 -8.05 -24.02 -9.97
N HIS A 202 -7.78 -22.72 -10.15
CA HIS A 202 -6.80 -22.21 -11.12
C HIS A 202 -5.46 -21.81 -10.50
N PHE A 203 -5.45 -21.35 -9.25
CA PHE A 203 -4.23 -20.83 -8.59
C PHE A 203 -3.89 -21.54 -7.28
N GLY A 204 -4.78 -22.41 -6.77
CA GLY A 204 -4.57 -23.09 -5.49
C GLY A 204 -4.60 -22.15 -4.29
N LEU A 205 -5.27 -20.99 -4.40
CA LEU A 205 -5.41 -20.01 -3.34
C LEU A 205 -6.88 -19.77 -3.05
N ARG A 206 -7.28 -19.75 -1.78
CA ARG A 206 -8.64 -19.34 -1.39
C ARG A 206 -8.69 -18.67 -0.04
N MET A 207 -9.65 -17.79 0.15
CA MET A 207 -9.96 -17.21 1.44
C MET A 207 -10.82 -18.19 2.27
N THR A 208 -10.48 -18.32 3.55
CA THR A 208 -11.27 -19.10 4.51
C THR A 208 -12.32 -18.22 5.22
N ASP A 209 -13.13 -18.85 6.06
CA ASP A 209 -14.07 -18.22 6.99
C ASP A 209 -13.44 -17.89 8.36
N MET A 210 -12.12 -18.03 8.50
CA MET A 210 -11.42 -17.83 9.76
C MET A 210 -10.77 -16.46 9.81
N ILE A 211 -10.99 -15.72 10.89
CA ILE A 211 -10.21 -14.53 11.25
C ILE A 211 -9.03 -14.98 12.08
N VAL A 212 -7.84 -14.51 11.76
CA VAL A 212 -6.62 -14.85 12.47
C VAL A 212 -6.53 -14.04 13.75
N VAL A 213 -6.42 -14.73 14.88
CA VAL A 213 -6.12 -14.14 16.19
C VAL A 213 -4.75 -14.63 16.64
N ASP A 214 -3.85 -13.70 16.92
CA ASP A 214 -2.47 -13.99 17.27
C ASP A 214 -2.04 -13.20 18.52
N PRO A 215 -2.02 -13.83 19.71
CA PRO A 215 -1.59 -13.18 20.93
C PRO A 215 -0.06 -13.04 21.06
N ALA A 216 0.72 -13.79 20.27
CA ALA A 216 2.18 -13.80 20.38
C ALA A 216 2.82 -12.75 19.46
N SER A 217 2.19 -12.47 18.32
CA SER A 217 2.64 -11.49 17.32
C SER A 217 1.52 -10.50 17.00
N SER A 218 1.32 -9.53 17.89
CA SER A 218 0.27 -8.50 17.75
C SER A 218 0.69 -7.11 18.20
N GLY A 219 0.05 -6.09 17.63
CA GLY A 219 0.10 -4.70 18.05
C GLY A 219 -0.90 -4.38 19.17
N GLU A 220 -1.89 -3.54 18.88
CA GLU A 220 -2.82 -2.95 19.86
C GLU A 220 -3.80 -3.98 20.46
N SER A 221 -4.08 -5.06 19.73
CA SER A 221 -4.99 -6.12 20.13
C SER A 221 -4.61 -7.43 19.43
N GLN A 222 -5.13 -8.57 19.90
CA GLN A 222 -4.79 -9.89 19.37
C GLN A 222 -5.29 -10.12 17.92
N ILE A 223 -6.13 -9.22 17.39
CA ILE A 223 -6.59 -9.20 15.98
C ILE A 223 -5.85 -8.16 15.13
N SER A 224 -4.99 -7.35 15.76
CA SER A 224 -4.05 -6.46 15.08
C SER A 224 -2.72 -7.21 14.97
N ILE A 225 -2.69 -8.19 14.07
CA ILE A 225 -1.59 -9.16 13.99
C ILE A 225 -0.41 -8.56 13.24
N LEU A 226 0.79 -8.87 13.71
CA LEU A 226 2.04 -8.53 13.04
C LEU A 226 2.54 -9.72 12.24
N SER A 227 3.22 -9.48 11.12
CA SER A 227 3.94 -10.52 10.38
C SER A 227 4.87 -11.30 11.30
N ALA A 228 4.56 -12.58 11.55
CA ALA A 228 5.33 -13.42 12.47
C ALA A 228 6.37 -14.25 11.73
N GLN A 229 5.94 -15.00 10.70
CA GLN A 229 6.82 -15.75 9.82
C GLN A 229 6.74 -15.18 8.41
N VAL A 230 7.89 -14.78 7.86
CA VAL A 230 8.04 -14.23 6.52
C VAL A 230 8.85 -15.19 5.67
N PHE A 231 8.38 -15.47 4.45
CA PHE A 231 9.08 -16.28 3.47
C PHE A 231 9.65 -15.37 2.38
N THR A 232 10.96 -15.48 2.15
CA THR A 232 11.70 -14.71 1.14
C THR A 232 11.97 -15.54 -0.12
N GLY A 233 11.01 -16.40 -0.49
CA GLY A 233 11.12 -17.26 -1.67
C GLY A 233 10.93 -16.49 -2.99
N ASN A 234 10.43 -15.25 -2.89
CA ASN A 234 10.30 -14.25 -3.94
C ASN A 234 10.54 -12.85 -3.35
N ASP A 235 10.60 -11.86 -4.24
CA ASP A 235 10.90 -10.46 -3.91
C ASP A 235 9.88 -9.84 -2.93
N ILE A 236 8.65 -10.37 -2.83
CA ILE A 236 7.55 -9.81 -2.03
C ILE A 236 7.90 -9.74 -0.53
N GLY A 237 8.58 -10.78 -0.02
CA GLY A 237 8.90 -10.91 1.40
C GLY A 237 10.27 -10.37 1.81
N GLU A 238 11.11 -9.94 0.87
CA GLU A 238 12.53 -9.68 1.12
C GLU A 238 12.79 -8.53 2.10
N ASN A 239 11.95 -7.49 2.07
CA ASN A 239 12.13 -6.28 2.87
C ASN A 239 11.22 -6.23 4.11
N ILE A 240 10.64 -7.37 4.51
CA ILE A 240 9.71 -7.47 5.63
C ILE A 240 10.40 -8.15 6.82
N ASN A 241 10.14 -7.68 8.05
CA ASN A 241 10.75 -8.18 9.29
C ASN A 241 12.30 -8.15 9.29
N LEU A 242 12.90 -7.09 8.73
CA LEU A 242 14.35 -6.93 8.71
C LEU A 242 14.92 -6.85 10.14
N GLU A 243 16.02 -7.55 10.38
CA GLU A 243 16.64 -7.64 11.70
C GLU A 243 17.01 -6.25 12.25
N GLY A 244 16.56 -5.95 13.46
CA GLY A 244 16.78 -4.66 14.11
C GLY A 244 15.91 -3.50 13.59
N GLN A 245 14.97 -3.76 12.67
CA GLN A 245 14.10 -2.76 12.07
C GLN A 245 12.60 -3.11 12.27
N PRO A 246 12.05 -2.91 13.49
CA PRO A 246 10.68 -3.32 13.81
C PRO A 246 9.60 -2.65 12.94
N ASP A 247 9.86 -1.45 12.41
CA ASP A 247 8.95 -0.74 11.50
C ASP A 247 8.77 -1.43 10.14
N THR A 248 9.61 -2.41 9.80
CA THR A 248 9.49 -3.22 8.58
C THR A 248 8.53 -4.39 8.73
N ALA A 249 7.98 -4.62 9.93
CA ALA A 249 6.88 -5.57 10.11
C ALA A 249 5.61 -5.06 9.40
N VAL A 250 4.83 -5.98 8.86
CA VAL A 250 3.49 -5.70 8.33
C VAL A 250 2.49 -5.88 9.46
N GLN A 251 1.48 -5.02 9.53
CA GLN A 251 0.40 -5.10 10.50
C GLN A 251 -0.94 -5.18 9.78
N PHE A 252 -1.72 -6.20 10.11
CA PHE A 252 -3.06 -6.42 9.59
C PHE A 252 -4.10 -6.33 10.70
N GLN A 253 -5.23 -5.70 10.43
CA GLN A 253 -6.31 -5.53 11.38
C GLN A 253 -7.51 -6.39 10.96
N ILE A 254 -7.69 -7.52 11.65
CA ILE A 254 -8.76 -8.50 11.36
C ILE A 254 -8.50 -9.21 10.02
N ALA A 255 -7.29 -9.76 9.88
CA ALA A 255 -6.93 -10.56 8.72
C ALA A 255 -7.73 -11.87 8.68
N ARG A 256 -8.30 -12.18 7.50
CA ARG A 256 -8.81 -13.51 7.18
C ARG A 256 -7.68 -14.44 6.79
N ALA A 257 -7.76 -15.70 7.20
CA ALA A 257 -6.79 -16.71 6.80
C ALA A 257 -6.99 -17.11 5.33
N ILE A 258 -5.87 -17.29 4.65
CA ILE A 258 -5.75 -17.84 3.30
C ILE A 258 -5.36 -19.31 3.41
N GLU A 259 -6.02 -20.15 2.62
CA GLU A 259 -5.60 -21.52 2.39
C GLU A 259 -4.80 -21.59 1.09
N VAL A 260 -3.61 -22.21 1.18
CA VAL A 260 -2.70 -22.44 0.06
C VAL A 260 -2.63 -23.94 -0.19
N ASN A 261 -2.98 -24.36 -1.40
CA ASN A 261 -2.99 -25.76 -1.81
C ASN A 261 -1.56 -26.31 -1.91
N ASP A 262 -1.24 -27.36 -1.14
CA ASP A 262 0.08 -28.01 -1.17
C ASP A 262 0.28 -28.94 -2.40
N SER A 263 -0.76 -29.14 -3.21
CA SER A 263 -0.71 -29.80 -4.53
C SER A 263 -1.40 -28.90 -5.57
N PRO A 264 -0.81 -27.74 -5.87
CA PRO A 264 -1.50 -26.68 -6.61
C PRO A 264 -1.53 -26.94 -8.13
N PRO A 265 -2.48 -26.31 -8.84
CA PRO A 265 -2.55 -26.36 -10.31
C PRO A 265 -1.38 -25.63 -10.99
N VAL A 266 -0.82 -24.62 -10.32
CA VAL A 266 0.30 -23.77 -10.76
C VAL A 266 1.26 -23.55 -9.59
N GLN A 267 2.40 -22.90 -9.80
CA GLN A 267 3.30 -22.60 -8.67
C GLN A 267 2.59 -21.65 -7.69
N ASN A 268 2.65 -21.94 -6.40
CA ASN A 268 2.10 -21.06 -5.37
C ASN A 268 2.93 -21.11 -4.09
N GLY A 269 2.68 -20.17 -3.19
CA GLY A 269 3.40 -20.11 -1.93
C GLY A 269 2.82 -19.14 -0.93
N ARG A 270 3.44 -19.15 0.25
CA ARG A 270 3.12 -18.29 1.39
C ARG A 270 4.16 -17.18 1.45
N VAL A 271 3.77 -15.98 1.86
CA VAL A 271 4.68 -14.83 2.09
C VAL A 271 4.68 -14.44 3.55
N ILE A 272 3.51 -14.25 4.15
CA ILE A 272 3.37 -13.97 5.59
C ILE A 272 2.43 -15.00 6.22
N MET A 273 2.86 -15.52 7.37
CA MET A 273 2.04 -16.32 8.26
C MET A 273 2.04 -15.74 9.68
N SER A 274 0.98 -16.04 10.43
CA SER A 274 0.89 -15.79 11.88
C SER A 274 1.88 -16.66 12.67
N SER A 275 1.90 -16.49 13.98
CA SER A 275 2.70 -17.31 14.90
C SER A 275 2.09 -18.71 15.09
N PRO A 276 2.88 -19.71 15.49
CA PRO A 276 2.37 -21.03 15.88
C PRO A 276 1.34 -21.02 17.04
N GLU A 277 1.28 -19.93 17.81
CA GLU A 277 0.39 -19.72 18.94
C GLU A 277 -0.99 -19.18 18.55
N SER A 278 -1.18 -18.83 17.27
CA SER A 278 -2.42 -18.27 16.75
C SER A 278 -3.57 -19.28 16.71
N TRP A 279 -4.78 -18.77 16.50
CA TRP A 279 -5.93 -19.57 16.11
C TRP A 279 -6.77 -18.83 15.07
N GLY A 280 -7.54 -19.60 14.31
CA GLY A 280 -8.58 -19.11 13.42
C GLY A 280 -9.90 -19.08 14.16
N GLU A 281 -10.48 -17.89 14.30
CA GLU A 281 -11.75 -17.63 14.94
C GLU A 281 -12.88 -17.62 13.90
N ARG A 282 -13.96 -18.35 14.18
CA ARG A 282 -15.10 -18.51 13.26
C ARG A 282 -16.35 -17.76 13.70
N ASP A 283 -16.51 -17.47 14.98
CA ASP A 283 -17.58 -16.61 15.46
C ASP A 283 -17.20 -15.13 15.33
N TRP A 284 -17.43 -14.61 14.12
CA TRP A 284 -17.20 -13.20 13.81
C TRP A 284 -18.09 -12.29 14.68
N ASN A 285 -19.28 -12.74 15.11
CA ASN A 285 -20.13 -11.88 15.94
C ASN A 285 -19.53 -11.65 17.32
N SER A 286 -18.95 -12.69 17.94
CA SER A 286 -18.20 -12.57 19.19
C SER A 286 -17.02 -11.61 19.06
N LEU A 287 -16.27 -11.71 17.95
CA LEU A 287 -15.17 -10.77 17.65
C LEU A 287 -15.64 -9.32 17.50
N PHE A 288 -16.49 -9.06 16.52
CA PHE A 288 -16.82 -7.69 16.11
C PHE A 288 -17.75 -6.97 17.09
N GLN A 289 -18.67 -7.69 17.75
CA GLN A 289 -19.69 -7.05 18.60
C GLN A 289 -19.33 -7.11 20.09
N GLN A 290 -18.66 -8.18 20.53
CA GLN A 290 -18.37 -8.41 21.96
C GLN A 290 -16.89 -8.15 22.30
N ASN A 291 -16.02 -7.96 21.30
CA ASN A 291 -14.59 -7.74 21.47
C ASN A 291 -13.95 -8.85 22.31
N ASN A 292 -14.41 -10.09 22.09
CA ASN A 292 -13.93 -11.29 22.78
C ASN A 292 -12.96 -12.05 21.88
N PHE A 293 -11.74 -12.26 22.38
CA PHE A 293 -10.62 -12.89 21.66
C PHE A 293 -10.16 -14.14 22.40
N THR A 294 -11.09 -14.93 22.93
CA THR A 294 -10.77 -16.17 23.63
C THR A 294 -11.06 -17.35 22.74
N PHE A 295 -10.03 -18.17 22.49
CA PHE A 295 -10.20 -19.44 21.79
C PHE A 295 -11.35 -20.28 22.38
N ASP A 296 -12.30 -20.65 21.53
CA ASP A 296 -13.41 -21.53 21.85
C ASP A 296 -13.59 -22.62 20.77
N SER A 297 -13.05 -23.81 21.04
CA SER A 297 -13.21 -24.97 20.16
C SER A 297 -14.67 -25.40 19.94
N SER A 298 -15.61 -25.00 20.80
CA SER A 298 -17.02 -25.35 20.64
C SER A 298 -17.74 -24.51 19.58
N GLU A 299 -17.20 -23.32 19.25
CA GLU A 299 -17.65 -22.44 18.17
C GLU A 299 -16.90 -22.70 16.85
N GLY A 300 -16.01 -23.70 16.82
CA GLY A 300 -15.31 -24.14 15.62
C GLY A 300 -13.93 -23.52 15.42
N ASP A 301 -13.37 -22.87 16.44
CA ASP A 301 -12.02 -22.33 16.40
C ASP A 301 -10.96 -23.41 16.17
N VAL A 302 -9.91 -23.04 15.43
CA VAL A 302 -8.82 -23.95 15.08
C VAL A 302 -7.48 -23.36 15.50
N ARG A 303 -6.75 -24.05 16.37
CA ARG A 303 -5.34 -23.70 16.68
C ARG A 303 -4.45 -24.19 15.56
N ASP A 304 -3.86 -23.25 14.85
CA ASP A 304 -2.89 -23.51 13.81
C ASP A 304 -2.11 -22.23 13.50
N GLN A 305 -1.15 -22.34 12.61
CA GLN A 305 -0.51 -21.22 11.94
C GLN A 305 -1.25 -20.90 10.64
N PHE A 306 -1.61 -19.63 10.44
CA PHE A 306 -2.43 -19.22 9.30
C PHE A 306 -1.66 -18.35 8.33
N THR A 307 -1.90 -18.54 7.04
CA THR A 307 -1.35 -17.68 5.99
C THR A 307 -2.20 -16.43 5.86
N THR A 308 -1.58 -15.25 5.83
CA THR A 308 -2.26 -13.96 5.64
C THR A 308 -1.84 -13.26 4.35
N VAL A 309 -0.69 -13.66 3.78
CA VAL A 309 -0.28 -13.27 2.43
C VAL A 309 0.19 -14.50 1.66
N ALA A 310 -0.32 -14.68 0.45
CA ALA A 310 0.04 -15.75 -0.45
C ALA A 310 0.25 -15.23 -1.88
N TRP A 311 0.93 -16.03 -2.70
CA TRP A 311 1.15 -15.74 -4.11
C TRP A 311 0.93 -16.98 -4.97
N ALA A 312 0.65 -16.77 -6.25
CA ALA A 312 0.65 -17.81 -7.27
C ALA A 312 1.26 -17.28 -8.57
N TYR A 313 1.90 -18.18 -9.31
CA TYR A 313 2.53 -17.93 -10.60
C TYR A 313 2.24 -19.09 -11.57
N ASP A 314 1.67 -18.77 -12.71
CA ASP A 314 1.42 -19.71 -13.79
C ASP A 314 2.51 -19.59 -14.86
N ASP A 315 3.46 -20.53 -14.88
CA ASP A 315 4.55 -20.57 -15.87
C ASP A 315 4.04 -20.65 -17.32
N ALA A 316 2.83 -21.15 -17.56
CA ALA A 316 2.30 -21.33 -18.91
C ALA A 316 1.79 -20.02 -19.52
N THR A 317 1.20 -19.15 -18.69
CA THR A 317 0.60 -17.88 -19.11
C THR A 317 1.43 -16.67 -18.68
N ASP A 318 2.36 -16.84 -17.75
CA ASP A 318 3.07 -15.79 -17.00
C ASP A 318 2.17 -15.03 -15.99
N ALA A 319 0.97 -15.53 -15.72
CA ALA A 319 0.04 -14.88 -14.79
C ALA A 319 0.55 -14.91 -13.35
N LYS A 320 0.40 -13.78 -12.66
CA LYS A 320 0.78 -13.64 -11.25
C LYS A 320 -0.40 -13.20 -10.40
N VAL A 321 -0.49 -13.76 -9.20
CA VAL A 321 -1.50 -13.39 -8.21
C VAL A 321 -0.81 -13.13 -6.89
N VAL A 322 -1.16 -12.02 -6.24
CA VAL A 322 -0.89 -11.79 -4.82
C VAL A 322 -2.23 -11.67 -4.10
N LEU A 323 -2.42 -12.47 -3.05
CA LEU A 323 -3.62 -12.46 -2.22
C LEU A 323 -3.25 -12.10 -0.79
N VAL A 324 -3.87 -11.05 -0.26
CA VAL A 324 -3.71 -10.56 1.10
C VAL A 324 -5.06 -10.66 1.81
N GLY A 325 -5.05 -11.24 3.02
CA GLY A 325 -6.26 -11.47 3.80
C GLY A 325 -6.76 -10.26 4.58
N ASP A 326 -6.24 -9.08 4.28
CA ASP A 326 -6.56 -7.81 4.92
C ASP A 326 -6.50 -6.72 3.84
N GLY A 327 -7.53 -5.90 3.73
CA GLY A 327 -7.60 -4.79 2.79
C GLY A 327 -7.22 -3.45 3.43
N ASP A 328 -7.44 -3.31 4.73
CA ASP A 328 -7.36 -2.03 5.42
C ASP A 328 -5.92 -1.53 5.64
N PHE A 329 -4.92 -2.40 5.55
CA PHE A 329 -3.50 -2.03 5.60
C PHE A 329 -3.08 -1.08 4.46
N LEU A 330 -3.83 -1.07 3.35
CA LEU A 330 -3.61 -0.18 2.20
C LEU A 330 -4.06 1.26 2.46
N THR A 331 -4.89 1.48 3.47
CA THR A 331 -5.48 2.79 3.75
C THR A 331 -4.41 3.81 4.13
N ASN A 332 -4.64 5.08 3.79
CA ASN A 332 -3.72 6.19 4.11
C ASN A 332 -3.40 6.25 5.61
N GLY A 333 -4.33 5.83 6.46
CA GLY A 333 -4.18 5.77 7.92
C GLY A 333 -3.27 4.66 8.44
N ARG A 334 -3.02 3.59 7.65
CA ARG A 334 -2.25 2.41 8.08
C ARG A 334 -1.01 2.13 7.24
N VAL A 335 -0.97 2.61 6.01
CA VAL A 335 0.09 2.23 5.08
C VAL A 335 1.47 2.80 5.43
N GLN A 336 1.51 3.90 6.20
CA GLN A 336 2.75 4.59 6.57
C GLN A 336 3.35 4.12 7.90
N SER A 337 2.57 3.46 8.75
CA SER A 337 3.00 3.04 10.07
C SER A 337 2.23 1.76 10.45
N PRO A 338 2.89 0.60 10.45
CA PRO A 338 4.33 0.40 10.15
C PRO A 338 4.67 0.59 8.67
N GLN A 339 5.96 0.84 8.37
CA GLN A 339 6.45 1.00 6.98
C GLN A 339 6.37 -0.31 6.19
N GLY A 340 6.33 -1.45 6.88
CA GLY A 340 6.13 -2.76 6.27
C GLY A 340 4.85 -2.83 5.42
N ASN A 341 3.79 -2.08 5.79
CA ASN A 341 2.54 -2.06 5.02
C ASN A 341 2.74 -1.50 3.60
N ALA A 342 3.40 -0.35 3.47
CA ALA A 342 3.78 0.19 2.16
C ALA A 342 4.73 -0.75 1.42
N THR A 343 5.69 -1.33 2.14
CA THR A 343 6.72 -2.22 1.58
C THR A 343 6.09 -3.47 0.95
N LEU A 344 5.21 -4.17 1.66
CA LEU A 344 4.50 -5.34 1.14
C LEU A 344 3.76 -5.03 -0.16
N PHE A 345 3.03 -3.92 -0.20
CA PHE A 345 2.30 -3.54 -1.41
C PHE A 345 3.25 -3.24 -2.56
N LEU A 346 4.29 -2.43 -2.34
CA LEU A 346 5.21 -2.01 -3.39
C LEU A 346 6.08 -3.16 -3.91
N ASP A 347 6.55 -4.05 -3.04
CA ASP A 347 7.30 -5.25 -3.42
C ASP A 347 6.40 -6.23 -4.19
N SER A 348 5.10 -6.30 -3.84
CA SER A 348 4.11 -7.04 -4.64
C SER A 348 3.94 -6.45 -6.03
N ILE A 349 3.81 -5.13 -6.16
CA ILE A 349 3.74 -4.45 -7.47
C ILE A 349 5.03 -4.69 -8.26
N GLY A 350 6.18 -4.59 -7.61
CA GLY A 350 7.49 -4.84 -8.19
C GLY A 350 7.59 -6.24 -8.80
N TRP A 351 7.31 -7.27 -7.99
CA TRP A 351 7.33 -8.67 -8.41
C TRP A 351 6.34 -8.97 -9.55
N MET A 352 5.13 -8.39 -9.49
CA MET A 352 4.12 -8.57 -10.54
C MET A 352 4.55 -7.94 -11.87
N THR A 353 4.98 -6.69 -11.82
CA THR A 353 5.29 -5.90 -13.03
C THR A 353 6.71 -6.14 -13.57
N GLY A 354 7.61 -6.72 -12.78
CA GLY A 354 9.04 -6.82 -13.10
C GLY A 354 9.81 -5.50 -12.88
N PHE A 355 9.16 -4.47 -12.33
CA PHE A 355 9.75 -3.13 -12.14
C PHE A 355 10.93 -3.12 -11.15
N THR A 356 10.97 -4.05 -10.19
CA THR A 356 12.01 -4.12 -9.15
C THR A 356 13.38 -4.58 -9.64
N GLU A 357 13.50 -5.15 -10.85
CA GLU A 357 14.81 -5.47 -11.44
C GLU A 357 15.59 -4.19 -11.83
N GLU A 358 14.93 -3.03 -11.94
CA GLU A 358 15.54 -1.75 -12.32
C GLU A 358 15.44 -0.63 -11.26
N VAL A 359 14.46 -0.66 -10.33
CA VAL A 359 14.23 0.40 -9.32
C VAL A 359 13.73 -0.17 -7.98
N GLN A 360 14.43 0.11 -6.88
CA GLN A 360 13.91 -0.16 -5.53
C GLN A 360 12.87 0.90 -5.12
N PHE A 361 11.64 0.45 -4.84
CA PHE A 361 10.61 1.28 -4.21
C PHE A 361 10.95 1.47 -2.74
N GLN A 362 11.52 2.62 -2.37
CA GLN A 362 11.60 2.97 -0.96
C GLN A 362 10.39 3.85 -0.59
N PRO A 363 9.54 3.43 0.37
CA PRO A 363 8.53 4.29 0.94
C PRO A 363 9.24 5.51 1.55
N ARG A 364 9.11 6.67 0.92
CA ARG A 364 9.56 7.91 1.58
C ARG A 364 8.50 8.27 2.61
N SER A 365 8.92 8.44 3.87
CA SER A 365 8.01 8.89 4.91
C SER A 365 7.43 10.26 4.51
N TYR A 366 6.13 10.33 4.24
CA TYR A 366 5.49 11.63 4.22
C TYR A 366 5.43 12.08 5.69
N ASN A 367 5.98 13.26 5.97
CA ASN A 367 5.72 13.95 7.23
C ASN A 367 4.26 14.43 7.23
N THR A 368 3.30 13.51 7.16
CA THR A 368 1.94 13.80 7.60
C THR A 368 2.01 13.89 9.11
N THR A 369 1.61 15.04 9.65
CA THR A 369 1.47 15.23 11.10
C THR A 369 0.85 13.99 11.72
N PRO A 370 1.52 13.32 12.68
CA PRO A 370 1.02 12.09 13.26
C PRO A 370 -0.37 12.36 13.81
N VAL A 371 -1.35 11.64 13.31
CA VAL A 371 -2.71 11.74 13.82
C VAL A 371 -2.74 10.91 15.10
N ILE A 372 -2.96 11.59 16.21
CA ILE A 372 -3.12 10.95 17.52
C ILE A 372 -4.42 10.16 17.47
N PHE A 373 -4.32 8.83 17.50
CA PHE A 373 -5.47 7.97 17.73
C PHE A 373 -5.98 8.19 19.15
N VAL A 374 -7.15 8.80 19.26
CA VAL A 374 -7.86 9.00 20.53
C VAL A 374 -8.93 7.90 20.61
N GLY A 375 -8.67 6.83 21.35
CA GLY A 375 -9.64 5.76 21.55
C GLY A 375 -10.95 6.27 22.19
N GLY A 376 -12.04 5.51 22.09
CA GLY A 376 -13.37 5.93 22.58
C GLY A 376 -13.38 6.43 24.02
N GLN A 377 -12.69 5.73 24.94
CA GLN A 377 -12.54 6.18 26.33
C GLN A 377 -11.79 7.52 26.48
N MET A 378 -10.82 7.77 25.60
CA MET A 378 -10.04 9.01 25.61
C MET A 378 -10.85 10.16 25.03
N LEU A 379 -11.70 9.92 24.02
CA LEU A 379 -12.68 10.89 23.52
C LEU A 379 -13.70 11.24 24.60
N ASP A 380 -14.23 10.25 25.33
CA ASP A 380 -15.14 10.47 26.45
C ASP A 380 -14.48 11.28 27.57
N THR A 381 -13.21 10.99 27.87
CA THR A 381 -12.44 11.74 28.87
C THR A 381 -12.24 13.20 28.43
N ILE A 382 -11.83 13.41 27.18
CA ILE A 382 -11.65 14.76 26.61
C ILE A 382 -12.98 15.52 26.60
N ALA A 383 -14.07 14.86 26.20
CA ALA A 383 -15.42 15.42 26.22
C ALA A 383 -15.86 15.80 27.64
N PHE A 384 -15.62 14.94 28.63
CA PHE A 384 -15.91 15.23 30.03
C PHE A 384 -15.16 16.46 30.54
N PHE A 385 -13.86 16.57 30.29
CA PHE A 385 -13.10 17.75 30.70
C PHE A 385 -13.56 19.03 30.00
N THR A 386 -13.84 18.95 28.70
CA THR A 386 -14.15 20.12 27.87
C THR A 386 -15.58 20.62 28.09
N ILE A 387 -16.55 19.72 28.24
CA ILE A 387 -17.97 20.05 28.37
C ILE A 387 -18.38 20.25 29.83
N VAL A 388 -17.78 19.50 30.77
CA VAL A 388 -18.19 19.53 32.18
C VAL A 388 -17.21 20.32 33.03
N VAL A 389 -15.93 19.93 33.05
CA VAL A 389 -14.95 20.49 34.00
C VAL A 389 -14.63 21.95 33.67
N MET A 390 -14.37 22.27 32.40
CA MET A 390 -13.97 23.63 32.00
C MET A 390 -15.10 24.65 32.25
N PRO A 391 -16.35 24.45 31.79
CA PRO A 391 -17.44 25.38 32.07
C PRO A 391 -17.81 25.41 33.56
N GLY A 392 -17.77 24.25 34.24
CA GLY A 392 -18.01 24.15 35.68
C GLY A 392 -17.00 24.95 36.51
N SER A 393 -15.73 24.93 36.13
CA SER A 393 -14.68 25.71 36.79
C SER A 393 -14.92 27.23 36.67
N LEU A 394 -15.39 27.69 35.50
CA LEU A 394 -15.74 29.09 35.28
C LEU A 394 -16.93 29.53 36.15
N LEU A 395 -17.95 28.68 36.28
CA LEU A 395 -19.10 28.94 37.15
C LEU A 395 -18.70 29.00 38.63
N LEU A 396 -17.81 28.11 39.08
CA LEU A 396 -17.30 28.13 40.44
C LEU A 396 -16.47 29.39 40.72
N ILE A 397 -15.63 29.82 39.77
CA ILE A 397 -14.89 31.08 39.88
C ILE A 397 -15.84 32.28 39.93
N ALA A 398 -16.85 32.32 39.06
CA ALA A 398 -17.86 33.37 39.06
C ALA A 398 -18.64 33.41 40.39
N LEU A 399 -19.02 32.26 40.92
CA LEU A 399 -19.70 32.13 42.21
C LEU A 399 -18.80 32.56 43.37
N ALA A 400 -17.53 32.18 43.37
CA ALA A 400 -16.56 32.59 44.38
C ALA A 400 -16.35 34.11 44.38
N ILE A 401 -16.27 34.73 43.20
CA ILE A 401 -16.19 36.19 43.05
C ILE A 401 -17.48 36.84 43.57
N TRP A 402 -18.65 36.32 43.22
CA TRP A 402 -19.94 36.82 43.71
C TRP A 402 -20.08 36.73 45.24
N LEU A 403 -19.70 35.59 45.82
CA LEU A 403 -19.70 35.38 47.28
C LEU A 403 -18.68 36.27 48.01
N ARG A 404 -17.53 36.54 47.39
CA ARG A 404 -16.52 37.45 47.95
C ARG A 404 -16.98 38.90 47.88
N ARG A 405 -17.69 39.29 46.82
CA ARG A 405 -18.25 40.63 46.62
C ARG A 405 -19.49 40.91 47.49
N THR A 406 -20.21 39.87 47.92
CA THR A 406 -21.35 40.01 48.84
C THR A 406 -20.95 39.99 50.31
N ARG A 407 -19.71 39.60 50.63
CA ARG A 407 -19.12 39.63 51.97
C ARG A 407 -18.26 40.88 52.24
N GLN A 408 -17.93 41.65 51.20
CA GLN A 408 -17.47 43.04 51.30
C GLN A 408 -18.68 43.96 51.25
#